data_AF-A0A1E5LJX4-F1
#
_entry.id   AF-A0A1E5LJX4-F1
#
_cell.length_a   1.000
_cell.length_b   1.000
_cell.length_c   1.000
_cell.angle_alpha   90.00
_cell.angle_beta   90.00
_cell.angle_gamma   90.00
#
_symmetry.space_group_name_H-M   'P 1'
#
loop_
_entity.id
_entity.type
_entity.pdbx_description
1 polymer ?
#
loop_
_entity_poly.entity_id
_entity_poly.type
_entity_poly.pdbx_seq_one_letter_code
_entity_poly.pdbx_strand_id
1 'polypeptide(L)'
;MKNVIEAVEFKLKSAKYHYHQSLEASSQLNKENIHIFISEFCAMMEVLQSGIEIASSCALKQSAVDVRTFEKSMNKEDNDKLKYIKQFLNANQKGNVFEISDNEEVQIIPIPKRNKLELFEKRNVLKYMNDTMTLSEKIINDYMEIYEKSATHFDQSWRTIDVNRTSFLCKECGKFVTKILNHVGNLSDLSLKDGEPFISRREYVYGHELIRADILPVSTITEDEVIVPINMLYFDAKKEPAIGCCGPDASTFNIYCRNGHAVGMEAADCWMPHFVRIPLDKVTRREVI
;
A
#
# COMPACT_ATOMS: atom_id res chain seq x y z
N MET A 1 -7.80 -5.15 -3.25
CA MET A 1 -6.84 -6.26 -3.42
C MET A 1 -7.03 -6.97 -4.77
N LYS A 2 -8.21 -7.55 -5.06
CA LYS A 2 -8.46 -8.34 -6.28
C LYS A 2 -8.10 -7.62 -7.60
N ASN A 3 -8.51 -6.36 -7.77
CA ASN A 3 -8.28 -5.60 -9.01
C ASN A 3 -6.80 -5.32 -9.32
N VAL A 4 -5.92 -5.26 -8.31
CA VAL A 4 -4.49 -4.96 -8.51
C VAL A 4 -3.75 -6.21 -8.98
N ILE A 5 -4.00 -7.35 -8.34
CA ILE A 5 -3.42 -8.64 -8.74
C ILE A 5 -3.84 -8.95 -10.17
N GLU A 6 -5.15 -8.80 -10.48
CA GLU A 6 -5.67 -8.99 -11.84
C GLU A 6 -5.02 -8.04 -12.86
N ALA A 7 -4.75 -6.78 -12.49
CA ALA A 7 -4.07 -5.83 -13.37
C ALA A 7 -2.61 -6.22 -13.63
N VAL A 8 -1.86 -6.64 -12.61
CA VAL A 8 -0.46 -7.09 -12.75
C VAL A 8 -0.40 -8.38 -13.57
N GLU A 9 -1.28 -9.34 -13.31
CA GLU A 9 -1.40 -10.57 -14.09
C GLU A 9 -1.74 -10.29 -15.55
N PHE A 10 -2.66 -9.35 -15.81
CA PHE A 10 -3.00 -8.92 -17.16
C PHE A 10 -1.79 -8.31 -17.88
N LYS A 11 -1.00 -7.48 -17.19
CA LYS A 11 0.25 -6.92 -17.73
C LYS A 11 1.26 -8.00 -18.05
N LEU A 12 1.47 -8.98 -17.16
CA LEU A 12 2.37 -10.10 -17.43
C LEU A 12 1.91 -10.96 -18.61
N LYS A 13 0.60 -11.26 -18.72
CA LYS A 13 0.03 -11.97 -19.88
C LYS A 13 0.24 -11.21 -21.17
N SER A 14 0.03 -9.88 -21.15
CA SER A 14 0.24 -9.01 -22.30
C SER A 14 1.72 -8.94 -22.71
N ALA A 15 2.64 -8.88 -21.74
CA ALA A 15 4.07 -8.91 -22.02
C ALA A 15 4.51 -10.24 -22.65
N LYS A 16 3.99 -11.37 -22.14
CA LYS A 16 4.22 -12.70 -22.74
C LYS A 16 3.71 -12.80 -24.16
N TYR A 17 2.54 -12.25 -24.43
CA TYR A 17 1.99 -12.19 -25.78
C TYR A 17 2.96 -11.49 -26.74
N HIS A 18 3.36 -10.24 -26.42
CA HIS A 18 4.30 -9.48 -27.25
C HIS A 18 5.67 -10.15 -27.37
N TYR A 19 6.16 -10.77 -26.29
CA TYR A 19 7.39 -11.56 -26.31
C TYR A 19 7.32 -12.71 -27.33
N HIS A 20 6.22 -13.48 -27.34
CA HIS A 20 6.04 -14.58 -28.29
C HIS A 20 5.88 -14.09 -29.73
N GLN A 21 5.10 -13.02 -29.96
CA GLN A 21 4.98 -12.42 -31.29
C GLN A 21 6.32 -11.90 -31.82
N SER A 22 7.11 -11.28 -30.94
CA SER A 22 8.45 -10.80 -31.26
C SER A 22 9.41 -11.96 -31.60
N LEU A 23 9.41 -13.04 -30.81
CA LEU A 23 10.20 -14.24 -31.12
C LEU A 23 9.82 -14.84 -32.48
N GLU A 24 8.53 -14.96 -32.77
CA GLU A 24 8.05 -15.48 -34.05
C GLU A 24 8.53 -14.59 -35.21
N ALA A 25 8.35 -13.28 -35.11
CA ALA A 25 8.82 -12.32 -36.10
C ALA A 25 10.35 -12.37 -36.28
N SER A 26 11.11 -12.58 -35.19
CA SER A 26 12.57 -12.70 -35.26
C SER A 26 13.04 -13.96 -35.99
N SER A 27 12.25 -15.04 -35.95
CA SER A 27 12.60 -16.29 -36.65
C SER A 27 12.44 -16.22 -38.17
N GLN A 28 11.67 -15.24 -38.64
CA GLN A 28 11.39 -15.01 -40.06
C GLN A 28 11.92 -13.66 -40.52
N LEU A 29 12.86 -13.06 -39.77
CA LEU A 29 13.23 -11.67 -39.95
C LEU A 29 13.69 -11.41 -41.38
N ASN A 30 13.12 -10.37 -41.99
CA ASN A 30 13.47 -9.85 -43.29
C ASN A 30 13.06 -8.37 -43.36
N LYS A 31 13.42 -7.69 -44.45
CA LYS A 31 13.09 -6.27 -44.65
C LYS A 31 11.60 -5.93 -44.54
N GLU A 32 10.72 -6.88 -44.87
CA GLU A 32 9.28 -6.65 -44.87
C GLU A 32 8.67 -6.79 -43.47
N ASN A 33 9.23 -7.61 -42.56
CA ASN A 33 8.64 -7.85 -41.24
C ASN A 33 9.47 -7.36 -40.04
N ILE A 34 10.64 -6.77 -40.27
CA ILE A 34 11.49 -6.22 -39.20
C ILE A 34 10.78 -5.18 -38.32
N HIS A 35 9.87 -4.41 -38.92
CA HIS A 35 9.06 -3.43 -38.22
C HIS A 35 8.07 -4.09 -37.24
N ILE A 36 7.60 -5.31 -37.53
CA ILE A 36 6.73 -6.10 -36.64
C ILE A 36 7.55 -6.52 -35.42
N PHE A 37 8.73 -7.11 -35.63
CA PHE A 37 9.63 -7.51 -34.53
C PHE A 37 9.95 -6.33 -33.59
N ILE A 38 10.34 -5.19 -34.16
CA ILE A 38 10.64 -3.98 -33.39
C ILE A 38 9.40 -3.48 -32.63
N SER A 39 8.23 -3.47 -33.27
CA SER A 39 6.99 -2.98 -32.66
C SER A 39 6.55 -3.87 -31.50
N GLU A 40 6.59 -5.19 -31.68
CA GLU A 40 6.25 -6.16 -30.63
C GLU A 40 7.23 -6.08 -29.46
N PHE A 41 8.53 -5.96 -29.74
CA PHE A 41 9.54 -5.72 -28.71
C PHE A 41 9.28 -4.41 -27.93
N CYS A 42 8.98 -3.31 -28.62
CA CYS A 42 8.64 -2.04 -27.96
C CYS A 42 7.38 -2.15 -27.09
N ALA A 43 6.33 -2.81 -27.59
CA ALA A 43 5.10 -3.04 -26.84
C ALA A 43 5.36 -3.89 -25.59
N MET A 44 6.17 -4.95 -25.71
CA MET A 44 6.62 -5.75 -24.56
C MET A 44 7.30 -4.87 -23.51
N MET A 45 8.24 -4.01 -23.92
CA MET A 45 8.99 -3.13 -23.01
C MET A 45 8.07 -2.15 -22.27
N GLU A 46 7.09 -1.55 -22.95
CA GLU A 46 6.13 -0.64 -22.32
C GLU A 46 5.22 -1.37 -21.32
N VAL A 47 4.73 -2.55 -21.70
CA VAL A 47 3.87 -3.35 -20.83
C VAL A 47 4.64 -3.79 -19.59
N LEU A 48 5.88 -4.27 -19.73
CA LEU A 48 6.74 -4.64 -18.60
C LEU A 48 7.01 -3.46 -17.68
N GLN A 49 7.38 -2.28 -18.22
CA GLN A 49 7.62 -1.08 -17.42
C GLN A 49 6.37 -0.69 -16.63
N SER A 50 5.20 -0.69 -17.27
CA SER A 50 3.94 -0.38 -16.58
C SER A 50 3.57 -1.44 -15.53
N GLY A 51 3.84 -2.72 -15.79
CA GLY A 51 3.65 -3.80 -14.82
C GLY A 51 4.52 -3.64 -13.57
N ILE A 52 5.80 -3.30 -13.76
CA ILE A 52 6.73 -3.01 -12.66
C ILE A 52 6.26 -1.79 -11.85
N GLU A 53 5.80 -0.73 -12.51
CA GLU A 53 5.29 0.48 -11.83
C GLU A 53 4.06 0.20 -10.98
N ILE A 54 3.09 -0.56 -11.51
CA ILE A 54 1.90 -0.98 -10.77
C ILE A 54 2.30 -1.83 -9.56
N ALA A 55 3.11 -2.88 -9.78
CA ALA A 55 3.54 -3.77 -8.72
C ALA A 55 4.30 -3.02 -7.60
N SER A 56 5.24 -2.15 -7.98
CA SER A 56 6.02 -1.31 -7.06
C SER A 56 5.14 -0.34 -6.27
N SER A 57 4.22 0.36 -6.95
CA SER A 57 3.29 1.30 -6.31
C SER A 57 2.41 0.59 -5.29
N CYS A 58 1.99 -0.64 -5.56
CA CYS A 58 1.12 -1.41 -4.68
C CYS A 58 1.89 -2.00 -3.50
N ALA A 59 3.05 -2.61 -3.74
CA ALA A 59 3.89 -3.19 -2.71
C ALA A 59 4.38 -2.15 -1.69
N LEU A 60 4.71 -0.95 -2.16
CA LEU A 60 5.39 0.06 -1.35
C LEU A 60 4.54 1.31 -1.12
N LYS A 61 3.22 1.25 -1.36
CA LYS A 61 2.24 2.32 -1.11
C LYS A 61 2.70 3.70 -1.64
N GLN A 62 3.32 3.73 -2.82
CA GLN A 62 3.89 4.94 -3.45
C GLN A 62 5.02 5.65 -2.66
N SER A 63 5.61 4.98 -1.67
CA SER A 63 6.76 5.51 -0.92
C SER A 63 8.03 5.51 -1.77
N ALA A 64 8.45 6.70 -2.22
CA ALA A 64 9.68 6.86 -2.98
C ALA A 64 10.94 6.46 -2.18
N VAL A 65 10.87 6.50 -0.84
CA VAL A 65 11.97 6.07 0.03
C VAL A 65 12.09 4.55 0.01
N ASP A 66 10.98 3.85 0.18
CA ASP A 66 10.99 2.38 0.22
C ASP A 66 11.35 1.78 -1.13
N VAL A 67 10.91 2.40 -2.23
CA VAL A 67 11.33 2.01 -3.59
C VAL A 67 12.84 2.10 -3.73
N ARG A 68 13.46 3.18 -3.26
CA ARG A 68 14.92 3.33 -3.29
C ARG A 68 15.63 2.33 -2.38
N THR A 69 15.04 1.99 -1.24
CA THR A 69 15.58 0.99 -0.32
C THR A 69 15.54 -0.40 -0.95
N PHE A 70 14.42 -0.77 -1.57
CA PHE A 70 14.28 -2.01 -2.33
C PHE A 70 15.31 -2.06 -3.48
N GLU A 71 15.37 -1.02 -4.31
CA GLU A 71 16.35 -0.92 -5.40
C GLU A 71 17.80 -1.07 -4.91
N LYS A 72 18.14 -0.52 -3.73
CA LYS A 72 19.49 -0.68 -3.14
C LYS A 72 19.76 -2.08 -2.60
N SER A 73 18.73 -2.82 -2.22
CA SER A 73 18.84 -4.21 -1.75
C SER A 73 19.05 -5.19 -2.92
N MET A 74 18.60 -4.81 -4.12
CA MET A 74 18.88 -5.57 -5.34
C MET A 74 20.38 -5.59 -5.64
N ASN A 75 20.84 -6.66 -6.31
CA ASN A 75 22.19 -6.67 -6.83
C ASN A 75 22.37 -5.53 -7.86
N LYS A 76 23.62 -5.06 -8.01
CA LYS A 76 23.94 -3.90 -8.85
C LYS A 76 23.55 -4.11 -10.31
N GLU A 77 23.72 -5.32 -10.83
CA GLU A 77 23.43 -5.64 -12.22
C GLU A 77 21.94 -5.53 -12.55
N ASP A 78 21.08 -6.13 -11.72
CA ASP A 78 19.62 -6.10 -11.87
C ASP A 78 19.09 -4.66 -11.75
N ASN A 79 19.63 -3.86 -10.83
CA ASN A 79 19.28 -2.45 -10.68
C ASN A 79 19.67 -1.63 -11.92
N ASP A 80 20.88 -1.84 -12.45
CA ASP A 80 21.33 -1.14 -13.66
C ASP A 80 20.49 -1.52 -14.88
N LYS A 81 20.09 -2.81 -15.02
CA LYS A 81 19.15 -3.26 -16.06
C LYS A 81 17.77 -2.63 -15.90
N LEU A 82 17.22 -2.58 -14.69
CA LEU A 82 15.93 -1.93 -14.41
C LEU A 82 15.94 -0.43 -14.78
N LYS A 83 17.02 0.28 -14.43
CA LYS A 83 17.22 1.68 -14.83
C LYS A 83 17.37 1.85 -16.33
N TYR A 84 17.93 0.86 -17.02
CA TYR A 84 18.07 0.88 -18.47
C TYR A 84 16.71 0.76 -19.16
N ILE A 85 15.76 -0.07 -18.68
CA ILE A 85 14.41 -0.18 -19.25
C ILE A 85 13.75 1.20 -19.38
N LYS A 86 13.73 1.97 -18.28
CA LYS A 86 13.19 3.35 -18.26
C LYS A 86 13.91 4.28 -19.23
N GLN A 87 15.24 4.16 -19.35
CA GLN A 87 16.02 5.01 -20.24
C GLN A 87 15.84 4.66 -21.71
N PHE A 88 15.76 3.37 -22.02
CA PHE A 88 15.44 2.87 -23.35
C PHE A 88 14.09 3.41 -23.84
N LEU A 89 13.03 3.28 -23.04
CA LEU A 89 11.70 3.78 -23.42
C LEU A 89 11.71 5.30 -23.66
N ASN A 90 12.38 6.07 -22.80
CA ASN A 90 12.53 7.51 -22.98
C ASN A 90 13.33 7.88 -24.24
N ALA A 91 14.33 7.09 -24.60
CA ALA A 91 15.12 7.32 -25.81
C ALA A 91 14.32 6.97 -27.07
N ASN A 92 13.62 5.83 -27.06
CA ASN A 92 12.79 5.37 -28.17
C ASN A 92 11.63 6.34 -28.48
N GLN A 93 11.07 6.98 -27.46
CA GLN A 93 10.05 8.03 -27.65
C GLN A 93 10.59 9.30 -28.34
N LYS A 94 11.90 9.55 -28.26
CA LYS A 94 12.54 10.75 -28.83
C LYS A 94 13.10 10.52 -30.23
N GLY A 95 13.30 9.27 -30.62
CA GLY A 95 13.84 8.93 -31.92
C GLY A 95 14.13 7.44 -32.05
N ASN A 96 14.52 7.04 -33.26
CA ASN A 96 14.88 5.65 -33.53
C ASN A 96 16.13 5.24 -32.73
N VAL A 97 16.00 4.21 -31.91
CA VAL A 97 17.10 3.61 -31.13
C VAL A 97 17.58 2.28 -31.69
N PHE A 98 17.11 1.92 -32.88
CA PHE A 98 17.45 0.66 -33.53
C PHE A 98 18.36 0.88 -34.74
N GLU A 99 19.37 0.02 -34.82
CA GLU A 99 20.21 -0.16 -36.00
C GLU A 99 20.00 -1.58 -36.52
N ILE A 100 19.81 -1.69 -37.83
CA ILE A 100 19.60 -2.96 -38.52
C ILE A 100 20.89 -3.24 -39.29
N SER A 101 21.55 -4.36 -38.99
CA SER A 101 22.76 -4.77 -39.71
C SER A 101 22.41 -5.41 -41.06
N ASP A 102 23.40 -5.51 -41.93
CA ASP A 102 23.26 -6.18 -43.24
C ASP A 102 22.89 -7.67 -43.12
N ASN A 103 23.18 -8.29 -41.97
CA ASN A 103 22.81 -9.67 -41.66
C ASN A 103 21.41 -9.78 -41.01
N GLU A 104 20.60 -8.72 -41.11
CA GLU A 104 19.26 -8.67 -40.51
C GLU A 104 19.30 -8.87 -38.99
N GLU A 105 20.39 -8.46 -38.32
CA GLU A 105 20.39 -8.38 -36.86
C GLU A 105 19.91 -7.00 -36.41
N VAL A 106 18.98 -6.97 -35.47
CA VAL A 106 18.54 -5.71 -34.85
C VAL A 106 19.35 -5.46 -33.58
N GLN A 107 19.94 -4.28 -33.51
CA GLN A 107 20.73 -3.83 -32.37
C GLN A 107 20.16 -2.52 -31.82
N ILE A 108 20.19 -2.38 -30.50
CA ILE A 108 19.91 -1.14 -29.81
C ILE A 108 21.18 -0.30 -29.83
N ILE A 109 21.10 0.90 -30.38
CA ILE A 109 22.22 1.83 -30.43
C ILE A 109 22.61 2.28 -29.01
N PRO A 110 23.86 2.72 -28.80
CA PRO A 110 24.26 3.32 -27.52
C PRO A 110 23.34 4.48 -27.11
N ILE A 111 22.72 4.36 -25.94
CA ILE A 111 21.85 5.42 -25.38
C ILE A 111 22.54 6.15 -24.22
N PRO A 112 22.35 7.47 -24.05
CA PRO A 112 22.98 8.22 -22.96
C PRO A 112 22.52 7.79 -21.57
N LYS A 113 23.46 7.62 -20.64
CA LYS A 113 23.13 7.42 -19.22
C LYS A 113 22.63 8.73 -18.62
N ARG A 114 21.50 8.69 -17.93
CA ARG A 114 20.93 9.87 -17.24
C ARG A 114 21.96 10.53 -16.33
N ASN A 115 22.15 11.84 -16.50
CA ASN A 115 23.06 12.68 -15.72
C ASN A 115 24.54 12.25 -15.76
N LYS A 116 24.96 11.53 -16.81
CA LYS A 116 26.36 11.15 -17.03
C LYS A 116 26.76 11.42 -18.48
N LEU A 117 28.06 11.59 -18.71
CA LEU A 117 28.63 11.69 -20.06
C LEU A 117 28.80 10.31 -20.73
N GLU A 118 28.60 9.23 -19.97
CA GLU A 118 28.71 7.86 -20.44
C GLU A 118 27.50 7.42 -21.26
N LEU A 119 27.72 6.59 -22.28
CA LEU A 119 26.68 5.86 -22.99
C LEU A 119 26.55 4.44 -22.43
N PHE A 120 25.37 3.85 -22.58
CA PHE A 120 25.25 2.40 -22.49
C PHE A 120 25.83 1.75 -23.75
N GLU A 121 26.37 0.55 -23.57
CA GLU A 121 26.88 -0.25 -24.68
C GLU A 121 25.76 -0.65 -25.64
N LYS A 122 26.16 -0.89 -26.89
CA LYS A 122 25.29 -1.45 -27.94
C LYS A 122 24.79 -2.83 -27.51
N ARG A 123 23.53 -3.16 -27.80
CA ARG A 123 22.91 -4.42 -27.37
C ARG A 123 22.22 -5.13 -28.53
N ASN A 124 22.37 -6.44 -28.62
CA ASN A 124 21.53 -7.25 -29.50
C ASN A 124 20.10 -7.31 -28.92
N VAL A 125 19.09 -6.99 -29.74
CA VAL A 125 17.69 -6.88 -29.28
C VAL A 125 17.18 -8.23 -28.78
N LEU A 126 17.43 -9.32 -29.50
CA LEU A 126 16.93 -10.65 -29.15
C LEU A 126 17.46 -11.11 -27.78
N LYS A 127 18.77 -10.96 -27.55
CA LYS A 127 19.38 -11.28 -26.25
C LYS A 127 18.81 -10.39 -25.15
N TYR A 128 18.74 -9.08 -25.40
CA TYR A 128 18.25 -8.12 -24.42
C TYR A 128 16.77 -8.33 -24.07
N MET A 129 15.94 -8.73 -25.03
CA MET A 129 14.54 -9.06 -24.86
C MET A 129 14.36 -10.22 -23.86
N ASN A 130 15.09 -11.32 -24.05
CA ASN A 130 15.04 -12.49 -23.15
C ASN A 130 15.48 -12.15 -21.72
N ASP A 131 16.59 -11.42 -21.60
CA ASP A 131 17.12 -10.97 -20.31
C ASP A 131 16.11 -10.06 -19.59
N THR A 132 15.48 -9.15 -20.33
CA THR A 132 14.54 -8.17 -19.77
C THR A 132 13.24 -8.82 -19.35
N MET A 133 12.72 -9.77 -20.12
CA MET A 133 11.52 -10.52 -19.76
C MET A 133 11.73 -11.26 -18.43
N THR A 134 12.82 -12.04 -18.34
CA THR A 134 13.16 -12.83 -17.14
C THR A 134 13.35 -11.95 -15.91
N LEU A 135 14.09 -10.84 -16.06
CA LEU A 135 14.32 -9.90 -14.97
C LEU A 135 13.02 -9.22 -14.51
N SER A 136 12.19 -8.78 -15.45
CA SER A 136 10.96 -8.05 -15.12
C SER A 136 9.95 -8.94 -14.42
N GLU A 137 9.81 -10.20 -14.84
CA GLU A 137 8.98 -11.19 -14.13
C GLU A 137 9.47 -11.40 -12.70
N LYS A 138 10.78 -11.58 -12.50
CA LYS A 138 11.37 -11.72 -11.17
C LYS A 138 11.05 -10.50 -10.30
N ILE A 139 11.31 -9.29 -10.78
CA ILE A 139 11.06 -8.05 -10.02
C ILE A 139 9.57 -7.88 -9.69
N ILE A 140 8.68 -8.16 -10.64
CA ILE A 140 7.24 -8.09 -10.42
C ILE A 140 6.84 -9.09 -9.34
N ASN A 141 7.34 -10.32 -9.39
CA ASN A 141 7.06 -11.33 -8.37
C ASN A 141 7.60 -10.92 -6.99
N ASP A 142 8.81 -10.37 -6.91
CA ASP A 142 9.39 -9.86 -5.65
C ASP A 142 8.49 -8.77 -5.04
N TYR A 143 7.98 -7.83 -5.86
CA TYR A 143 7.02 -6.83 -5.39
C TYR A 143 5.68 -7.44 -4.98
N MET A 144 5.16 -8.41 -5.73
CA MET A 144 3.91 -9.09 -5.39
C MET A 144 4.04 -9.91 -4.11
N GLU A 145 5.20 -10.50 -3.82
CA GLU A 145 5.47 -11.19 -2.56
C GLU A 145 5.48 -10.20 -1.38
N ILE A 146 6.10 -9.02 -1.55
CA ILE A 146 6.02 -7.93 -0.55
C ILE A 146 4.57 -7.50 -0.35
N TYR A 147 3.83 -7.32 -1.45
CA TYR A 147 2.42 -6.96 -1.42
C TYR A 147 1.60 -8.02 -0.67
N GLU A 148 1.74 -9.30 -1.01
CA GLU A 148 1.05 -10.41 -0.36
C GLU A 148 1.42 -10.54 1.11
N LYS A 149 2.69 -10.39 1.50
CA LYS A 149 3.09 -10.37 2.92
C LYS A 149 2.47 -9.20 3.68
N SER A 150 2.38 -8.04 3.05
CA SER A 150 1.73 -6.86 3.63
C SER A 150 0.19 -6.96 3.63
N ALA A 151 -0.39 -7.69 2.68
CA ALA A 151 -1.84 -7.83 2.47
C ALA A 151 -2.43 -9.04 3.22
N THR A 152 -1.65 -10.10 3.46
CA THR A 152 -2.03 -11.24 4.31
C THR A 152 -2.19 -10.85 5.78
N HIS A 153 -1.62 -9.72 6.20
CA HIS A 153 -1.96 -9.09 7.48
C HIS A 153 -3.29 -8.32 7.48
N PHE A 154 -3.96 -8.17 6.32
CA PHE A 154 -5.17 -7.37 6.19
C PHE A 154 -6.13 -7.92 5.14
N ASP A 155 -6.61 -9.17 5.29
CA ASP A 155 -7.96 -9.46 4.80
C ASP A 155 -8.89 -8.48 5.52
N GLN A 156 -9.65 -7.67 4.78
CA GLN A 156 -10.59 -6.70 5.36
C GLN A 156 -12.06 -7.08 5.07
N SER A 157 -12.30 -8.26 4.49
CA SER A 157 -13.66 -8.75 4.20
C SER A 157 -14.50 -8.96 5.47
N TRP A 158 -13.85 -9.13 6.61
CA TRP A 158 -14.48 -9.20 7.93
C TRP A 158 -14.71 -7.86 8.60
N ARG A 159 -14.27 -6.74 8.02
CA ARG A 159 -14.40 -5.41 8.64
C ARG A 159 -15.83 -4.91 8.56
N THR A 160 -16.24 -4.23 9.63
CA THR A 160 -17.47 -3.45 9.61
C THR A 160 -17.26 -2.26 8.66
N ILE A 161 -18.18 -2.03 7.72
CA ILE A 161 -18.12 -0.89 6.80
C ILE A 161 -19.17 0.13 7.21
N ASP A 162 -18.75 1.14 7.95
CA ASP A 162 -19.60 2.25 8.35
C ASP A 162 -19.40 3.43 7.38
N VAL A 163 -20.33 3.56 6.44
CA VAL A 163 -20.29 4.60 5.38
C VAL A 163 -20.64 5.98 5.94
N ASN A 164 -21.50 6.02 6.95
CA ASN A 164 -22.00 7.25 7.55
C ASN A 164 -21.15 7.69 8.73
N ARG A 165 -21.12 9.00 8.95
CA ARG A 165 -20.52 9.57 10.16
C ARG A 165 -21.35 9.18 11.36
N THR A 166 -20.69 8.91 12.49
CA THR A 166 -21.32 8.35 13.66
C THR A 166 -21.00 9.16 14.91
N SER A 167 -21.97 9.28 15.82
CA SER A 167 -21.75 9.74 17.18
C SER A 167 -22.28 8.70 18.16
N PHE A 168 -21.62 8.54 19.31
CA PHE A 168 -22.05 7.64 20.37
C PHE A 168 -22.76 8.43 21.46
N LEU A 169 -23.94 7.96 21.85
CA LEU A 169 -24.75 8.54 22.93
C LEU A 169 -24.81 7.57 24.09
N CYS A 170 -24.88 8.06 25.31
CA CYS A 170 -25.09 7.23 26.50
C CYS A 170 -26.41 6.49 26.37
N LYS A 171 -26.38 5.17 26.53
CA LYS A 171 -27.56 4.31 26.39
C LYS A 171 -28.63 4.60 27.45
N GLU A 172 -28.20 5.01 28.65
CA GLU A 172 -29.11 5.26 29.78
C GLU A 172 -29.86 6.61 29.66
N CYS A 173 -29.22 7.66 29.14
CA CYS A 173 -29.82 9.02 29.13
C CYS A 173 -29.83 9.73 27.78
N GLY A 174 -29.31 9.10 26.72
CA GLY A 174 -29.30 9.64 25.36
C GLY A 174 -28.43 10.88 25.16
N LYS A 175 -27.53 11.22 26.08
CA LYS A 175 -26.59 12.36 25.93
C LYS A 175 -25.37 11.97 25.12
N PHE A 176 -24.84 12.91 24.33
CA PHE A 176 -23.62 12.69 23.55
C PHE A 176 -22.44 12.32 24.45
N VAL A 177 -21.75 11.24 24.10
CA VAL A 177 -20.49 10.80 24.70
C VAL A 177 -19.32 11.21 23.81
N THR A 178 -19.50 11.13 22.49
CA THR A 178 -18.49 11.54 21.51
C THR A 178 -18.98 12.67 20.62
N LYS A 179 -18.04 13.38 20.01
CA LYS A 179 -18.28 14.17 18.80
C LYS A 179 -18.57 13.24 17.62
N ILE A 180 -18.83 13.82 16.46
CA ILE A 180 -19.01 13.10 15.20
C ILE A 180 -17.66 12.51 14.75
N LEU A 181 -17.67 11.23 14.41
CA LEU A 181 -16.52 10.41 14.05
C LEU A 181 -16.77 9.69 12.70
N ASN A 182 -15.69 9.38 11.98
CA ASN A 182 -15.70 8.45 10.86
C ASN A 182 -15.18 7.09 11.33
N HIS A 183 -15.66 6.00 10.75
CA HIS A 183 -15.02 4.71 10.96
C HIS A 183 -13.68 4.67 10.22
N VAL A 184 -12.66 4.05 10.82
CA VAL A 184 -11.32 4.03 10.25
C VAL A 184 -11.34 3.25 8.93
N GLY A 185 -10.99 3.91 7.82
CA GLY A 185 -10.97 3.26 6.51
C GLY A 185 -9.83 2.25 6.38
N ASN A 186 -8.72 2.48 7.07
CA ASN A 186 -7.50 1.68 6.96
C ASN A 186 -6.79 1.54 8.32
N LEU A 187 -6.65 0.30 8.81
CA LEU A 187 -5.99 0.03 10.09
C LEU A 187 -4.49 0.37 10.11
N SER A 188 -3.85 0.57 8.94
CA SER A 188 -2.46 1.05 8.93
C SER A 188 -2.30 2.49 9.42
N ASP A 189 -3.39 3.21 9.61
CA ASP A 189 -3.38 4.58 10.13
C ASP A 189 -3.35 4.62 11.66
N LEU A 190 -3.38 3.45 12.32
CA LEU A 190 -3.26 3.29 13.76
C LEU A 190 -1.79 3.36 14.20
N SER A 191 -1.52 4.01 15.33
CA SER A 191 -0.18 4.12 15.91
C SER A 191 -0.05 3.30 17.18
N LEU A 192 0.87 2.34 17.22
CA LEU A 192 1.21 1.57 18.42
C LEU A 192 2.32 2.23 19.25
N LYS A 193 2.63 3.51 19.02
CA LYS A 193 3.72 4.19 19.72
C LYS A 193 3.27 4.69 21.09
N ASP A 194 4.09 4.38 22.10
CA ASP A 194 3.88 4.81 23.48
C ASP A 194 3.79 6.33 23.62
N GLY A 195 2.82 6.81 24.39
CA GLY A 195 2.61 8.23 24.64
C GLY A 195 2.00 9.00 23.47
N GLU A 196 1.66 8.34 22.37
CA GLU A 196 1.02 8.95 21.21
C GLU A 196 -0.43 8.47 21.02
N PRO A 197 -1.31 9.27 20.39
CA PRO A 197 -2.67 8.83 20.08
C PRO A 197 -2.70 7.56 19.24
N PHE A 198 -3.46 6.56 19.68
CA PHE A 198 -3.63 5.29 18.96
C PHE A 198 -4.37 5.47 17.63
N ILE A 199 -5.40 6.32 17.63
CA ILE A 199 -6.24 6.64 16.46
C ILE A 199 -6.08 8.11 16.10
N SER A 200 -6.01 8.38 14.80
CA SER A 200 -5.90 9.71 14.23
C SER A 200 -7.21 10.51 14.33
N ARG A 201 -7.17 11.83 14.10
CA ARG A 201 -8.25 12.74 14.52
C ARG A 201 -9.58 12.46 13.81
N ARG A 202 -10.64 12.37 14.61
CA ARG A 202 -12.06 12.17 14.23
C ARG A 202 -12.41 10.78 13.73
N GLU A 203 -11.65 9.75 14.10
CA GLU A 203 -11.91 8.38 13.68
C GLU A 203 -12.30 7.47 14.85
N TYR A 204 -12.88 6.30 14.55
CA TYR A 204 -13.08 5.21 15.50
C TYR A 204 -12.86 3.85 14.85
N VAL A 205 -12.62 2.83 15.67
CA VAL A 205 -12.49 1.42 15.24
C VAL A 205 -13.14 0.52 16.28
N TYR A 206 -13.73 -0.59 15.84
CA TYR A 206 -14.28 -1.57 16.77
C TYR A 206 -13.19 -2.49 17.33
N GLY A 207 -13.35 -2.91 18.59
CA GLY A 207 -12.41 -3.80 19.27
C GLY A 207 -12.25 -5.15 18.55
N HIS A 208 -13.33 -5.72 18.01
CA HIS A 208 -13.25 -6.95 17.22
C HIS A 208 -12.35 -6.82 15.98
N GLU A 209 -12.23 -5.62 15.41
CA GLU A 209 -11.35 -5.39 14.28
C GLU A 209 -9.87 -5.40 14.67
N LEU A 210 -9.57 -4.83 15.85
CA LEU A 210 -8.22 -4.83 16.40
C LEU A 210 -7.78 -6.24 16.80
N ILE A 211 -8.68 -7.02 17.41
CA ILE A 211 -8.42 -8.40 17.80
C ILE A 211 -8.14 -9.26 16.57
N ARG A 212 -8.98 -9.15 15.52
CA ARG A 212 -8.80 -9.94 14.28
C ARG A 212 -7.56 -9.56 13.49
N ALA A 213 -7.17 -8.29 13.52
CA ALA A 213 -5.95 -7.81 12.86
C ALA A 213 -4.68 -8.02 13.69
N ASP A 214 -4.79 -8.50 14.94
CA ASP A 214 -3.68 -8.61 15.88
C ASP A 214 -2.96 -7.25 16.15
N ILE A 215 -3.75 -6.17 16.25
CA ILE A 215 -3.28 -4.79 16.49
C ILE A 215 -3.83 -4.31 17.83
N LEU A 216 -3.42 -4.97 18.91
CA LEU A 216 -3.88 -4.67 20.25
C LEU A 216 -2.91 -3.70 20.96
N PRO A 217 -3.30 -2.44 21.22
CA PRO A 217 -2.47 -1.53 22.01
C PRO A 217 -2.42 -1.94 23.49
N VAL A 218 -3.44 -2.66 23.97
CA VAL A 218 -3.50 -3.28 25.30
C VAL A 218 -4.26 -4.61 25.19
N SER A 219 -3.84 -5.62 25.95
CA SER A 219 -4.42 -6.98 25.91
C SER A 219 -5.84 -7.06 26.48
N THR A 220 -6.34 -6.00 27.11
CA THR A 220 -7.63 -5.97 27.78
C THR A 220 -8.79 -5.51 26.89
N ILE A 221 -8.53 -5.05 25.66
CA ILE A 221 -9.58 -4.68 24.70
C ILE A 221 -10.44 -5.91 24.35
N THR A 222 -11.75 -5.70 24.30
CA THR A 222 -12.73 -6.75 24.00
C THR A 222 -13.43 -6.53 22.67
N GLU A 223 -14.10 -7.55 22.14
CA GLU A 223 -14.81 -7.46 20.85
C GLU A 223 -15.96 -6.43 20.88
N ASP A 224 -16.59 -6.26 22.05
CA ASP A 224 -17.77 -5.42 22.28
C ASP A 224 -17.43 -3.98 22.71
N GLU A 225 -16.32 -3.46 22.21
CA GLU A 225 -15.85 -2.10 22.48
C GLU A 225 -15.70 -1.28 21.19
N VAL A 226 -15.84 0.04 21.31
CA VAL A 226 -15.36 0.98 20.31
C VAL A 226 -14.23 1.82 20.89
N ILE A 227 -13.19 1.99 20.08
CA ILE A 227 -11.99 2.74 20.43
C ILE A 227 -12.05 4.09 19.73
N VAL A 228 -11.88 5.17 20.51
CA VAL A 228 -11.95 6.55 20.01
C VAL A 228 -10.79 7.40 20.55
N PRO A 229 -10.39 8.47 19.84
CA PRO A 229 -9.42 9.43 20.37
C PRO A 229 -9.95 10.16 21.61
N ILE A 230 -9.08 10.40 22.60
CA ILE A 230 -9.43 11.11 23.85
C ILE A 230 -10.03 12.49 23.56
N ASN A 231 -9.49 13.22 22.58
CA ASN A 231 -9.95 14.56 22.21
C ASN A 231 -11.30 14.59 21.46
N MET A 232 -11.86 13.42 21.14
CA MET A 232 -13.15 13.26 20.48
C MET A 232 -14.30 12.95 21.44
N LEU A 233 -14.05 12.88 22.74
CA LEU A 233 -15.12 12.96 23.74
C LEU A 233 -15.91 14.27 23.56
N TYR A 234 -17.20 14.20 23.81
CA TYR A 234 -18.07 15.37 23.79
C TYR A 234 -17.71 16.32 24.93
N PHE A 235 -17.91 17.62 24.76
CA PHE A 235 -17.41 18.62 25.71
C PHE A 235 -18.04 18.51 27.12
N ASP A 236 -19.24 17.93 27.21
CA ASP A 236 -19.95 17.68 28.47
C ASP A 236 -19.62 16.31 29.11
N ALA A 237 -18.77 15.49 28.49
CA ALA A 237 -18.31 14.24 29.10
C ALA A 237 -17.34 14.56 30.23
N LYS A 238 -17.53 13.91 31.38
CA LYS A 238 -16.70 14.09 32.57
C LYS A 238 -15.60 13.04 32.60
N LYS A 239 -14.41 13.47 32.98
CA LYS A 239 -13.24 12.61 33.18
C LYS A 239 -12.86 12.68 34.65
N GLU A 240 -12.76 11.52 35.28
CA GLU A 240 -12.26 11.40 36.65
C GLU A 240 -10.83 10.84 36.64
N PRO A 241 -10.01 11.16 37.66
CA PRO A 241 -8.73 10.51 37.86
C PRO A 241 -8.91 9.00 38.00
N ALA A 242 -8.00 8.23 37.41
CA ALA A 242 -7.95 6.78 37.52
C ALA A 242 -6.51 6.31 37.69
N ILE A 243 -6.36 5.02 37.97
CA ILE A 243 -5.07 4.38 38.25
C ILE A 243 -4.17 4.44 37.01
N GLY A 244 -2.88 4.69 37.24
CA GLY A 244 -1.81 4.62 36.24
C GLY A 244 -0.59 5.46 36.66
N CYS A 245 0.49 5.40 35.90
CA CYS A 245 1.74 6.08 36.24
C CYS A 245 1.71 7.57 35.86
N CYS A 246 1.49 7.86 34.58
CA CYS A 246 1.44 9.23 34.04
C CYS A 246 0.05 9.63 33.52
N GLY A 247 -0.89 8.69 33.51
CA GLY A 247 -2.29 8.84 33.11
C GLY A 247 -3.02 7.51 33.31
N PRO A 248 -4.35 7.49 33.13
CA PRO A 248 -5.15 6.27 33.28
C PRO A 248 -4.65 5.08 32.43
N ASP A 249 -4.63 3.88 32.99
CA ASP A 249 -4.17 2.64 32.34
C ASP A 249 -5.30 1.81 31.69
N ALA A 250 -6.51 2.38 31.59
CA ALA A 250 -7.74 1.75 31.13
C ALA A 250 -8.21 0.52 31.93
N SER A 251 -7.77 0.37 33.19
CA SER A 251 -8.24 -0.71 34.08
C SER A 251 -9.63 -0.47 34.67
N THR A 252 -10.06 0.78 34.77
CA THR A 252 -11.29 1.19 35.47
C THR A 252 -12.06 2.25 34.71
N PHE A 253 -13.39 2.28 34.90
CA PHE A 253 -14.23 3.34 34.34
C PHE A 253 -13.87 4.68 34.95
N ASN A 254 -13.61 5.65 34.07
CA ASN A 254 -13.28 7.00 34.48
C ASN A 254 -13.83 8.07 33.52
N ILE A 255 -14.53 7.65 32.47
CA ILE A 255 -15.26 8.52 31.55
C ILE A 255 -16.74 8.37 31.82
N TYR A 256 -17.40 9.48 32.09
CA TYR A 256 -18.81 9.55 32.43
C TYR A 256 -19.55 10.49 31.47
N CYS A 257 -20.80 10.16 31.15
CA CYS A 257 -21.66 11.08 30.43
C CYS A 257 -21.98 12.31 31.31
N ARG A 258 -22.61 13.34 30.72
CA ARG A 258 -23.01 14.55 31.44
C ARG A 258 -23.81 14.29 32.73
N ASN A 259 -24.63 13.23 32.73
CA ASN A 259 -25.49 12.85 33.86
C ASN A 259 -24.80 11.92 34.87
N GLY A 260 -23.52 11.58 34.68
CA GLY A 260 -22.75 10.77 35.64
C GLY A 260 -22.82 9.26 35.42
N HIS A 261 -23.42 8.76 34.34
CA HIS A 261 -23.35 7.34 34.01
C HIS A 261 -21.98 6.99 33.43
N ALA A 262 -21.37 5.89 33.90
CA ALA A 262 -20.09 5.40 33.40
C ALA A 262 -20.23 4.90 31.95
N VAL A 263 -19.39 5.41 31.06
CA VAL A 263 -19.48 5.12 29.61
C VAL A 263 -18.15 4.68 28.99
N GLY A 264 -17.01 4.90 29.65
CA GLY A 264 -15.74 4.46 29.09
C GLY A 264 -14.55 4.51 30.05
N MET A 265 -13.44 4.01 29.54
CA MET A 265 -12.16 3.86 30.21
C MET A 265 -11.09 4.53 29.35
N GLU A 266 -10.32 5.44 29.93
CA GLU A 266 -9.20 6.09 29.25
C GLU A 266 -7.93 5.26 29.37
N ALA A 267 -7.23 5.10 28.24
CA ALA A 267 -5.85 4.64 28.14
C ALA A 267 -4.99 5.85 27.80
N ALA A 268 -4.21 6.36 28.75
CA ALA A 268 -3.36 7.53 28.57
C ALA A 268 -2.05 7.45 29.40
N ASP A 269 -1.65 6.26 29.82
CA ASP A 269 -0.37 6.07 30.50
C ASP A 269 0.82 6.27 29.53
N CYS A 270 2.01 6.55 30.05
CA CYS A 270 3.18 6.91 29.25
C CYS A 270 3.79 5.74 28.44
N TRP A 271 3.50 4.50 28.84
CA TRP A 271 4.02 3.27 28.24
C TRP A 271 3.06 2.63 27.23
N MET A 272 1.96 3.31 26.88
CA MET A 272 0.97 2.78 25.94
C MET A 272 0.49 3.86 24.96
N PRO A 273 -0.08 3.46 23.82
CA PRO A 273 -0.84 4.36 22.96
C PRO A 273 -2.06 4.95 23.67
N HIS A 274 -2.45 6.17 23.29
CA HIS A 274 -3.50 6.94 23.97
C HIS A 274 -4.86 6.88 23.26
N PHE A 275 -5.91 6.47 23.98
CA PHE A 275 -7.28 6.33 23.45
C PHE A 275 -8.32 6.22 24.57
N VAL A 276 -9.60 6.14 24.19
CA VAL A 276 -10.71 5.79 25.08
C VAL A 276 -11.40 4.54 24.56
N ARG A 277 -11.66 3.62 25.48
CA ARG A 277 -12.46 2.41 25.28
C ARG A 277 -13.89 2.69 25.72
N ILE A 278 -14.85 2.45 24.85
CA ILE A 278 -16.28 2.63 25.13
C ILE A 278 -16.98 1.29 24.90
N PRO A 279 -17.43 0.61 25.95
CA PRO A 279 -18.24 -0.61 25.81
C PRO A 279 -19.55 -0.33 25.07
N LEU A 280 -19.88 -1.17 24.08
CA LEU A 280 -21.07 -1.01 23.25
C LEU A 280 -22.37 -1.18 24.04
N ASP A 281 -22.34 -1.86 25.19
CA ASP A 281 -23.50 -1.98 26.09
C ASP A 281 -23.82 -0.67 26.83
N LYS A 282 -22.88 0.30 26.90
CA LYS A 282 -23.05 1.61 27.55
C LYS A 282 -23.49 2.73 26.60
N VAL A 283 -23.40 2.51 25.30
CA VAL A 283 -23.71 3.54 24.30
C VAL A 283 -24.70 3.05 23.24
N THR A 284 -25.32 4.01 22.55
CA THR A 284 -26.12 3.79 21.36
C THR A 284 -25.52 4.59 20.22
N ARG A 285 -25.46 3.95 19.05
CA ARG A 285 -24.93 4.54 17.84
C ARG A 285 -25.98 5.46 17.19
N ARG A 286 -25.58 6.66 16.80
CA ARG A 286 -26.39 7.56 15.95
C ARG A 286 -25.62 7.95 14.71
N GLU A 287 -26.15 7.54 13.57
CA GLU A 287 -25.64 7.95 12.27
C GLU A 287 -26.07 9.36 11.92
N VAL A 288 -25.18 10.07 11.24
CA VAL A 288 -25.38 11.41 10.69
C VAL A 288 -25.03 11.31 9.21
N ILE A 289 -26.03 11.57 8.37
CA ILE A 289 -25.90 11.66 6.91
C ILE A 289 -25.22 12.99 6.56
#